data_AF-A0A853CU39-F1
#
_entry.id   AF-A0A853CU39-F1
#
_cell.length_a   1.000
_cell.length_b   1.000
_cell.length_c   1.000
_cell.angle_alpha   90.00
_cell.angle_beta   90.00
_cell.angle_gamma   90.00
#
_symmetry.space_group_name_H-M   'P 1'
#
loop_
_entity.id
_entity.type
_entity.pdbx_description
1 polymer ?
#
loop_
_entity_poly.entity_id
_entity_poly.type
_entity_poly.pdbx_seq_one_letter_code
_entity_poly.pdbx_strand_id
1 'polypeptide(L)'
;MSVQVNVDNFVRAETNRMFDFGQSQSGGINQWLRYRVPTPFDEQPVIRQNRDTLYSGAVVDVSRGARLTVPEHGDRYASAMVVNQDHYIQHIFHTPGTYELTADQCGSDYVLVAVRILVDPTDDTDIAAVNTLQDQFTIHAASSTPLTHPDYDTASFDTTRNHLLALSRGLPDYRNAFERPVRADRQRRPGGRVLVRHRLQR
;
A
#
# COMPACT_ATOMS: atom_id res chain seq x y z
N MET A 1 6.70 -21.88 -17.05
CA MET A 1 7.02 -22.53 -15.76
C MET A 1 6.86 -21.47 -14.70
N SER A 2 6.19 -21.80 -13.60
CA SER A 2 6.00 -20.87 -12.49
C SER A 2 7.32 -20.66 -11.72
N VAL A 3 7.50 -19.47 -11.13
CA VAL A 3 8.64 -19.08 -10.32
C VAL A 3 8.42 -19.59 -8.89
N GLN A 4 9.34 -20.43 -8.39
CA GLN A 4 9.32 -20.88 -7.01
C GLN A 4 9.49 -19.69 -6.05
N VAL A 5 8.66 -19.64 -5.01
CA VAL A 5 8.72 -18.61 -3.98
C VAL A 5 9.38 -19.16 -2.72
N ASN A 6 10.33 -18.40 -2.18
CA ASN A 6 11.04 -18.68 -0.95
C ASN A 6 11.30 -17.37 -0.18
N VAL A 7 12.03 -17.44 0.92
CA VAL A 7 12.28 -16.27 1.78
C VAL A 7 13.00 -15.10 1.07
N ASP A 8 13.76 -15.36 0.01
CA ASP A 8 14.55 -14.34 -0.69
C ASP A 8 13.68 -13.47 -1.62
N ASN A 9 12.62 -14.05 -2.20
CA ASN A 9 11.74 -13.36 -3.15
C ASN A 9 10.31 -13.14 -2.64
N PHE A 10 9.96 -13.66 -1.46
CA PHE A 10 8.60 -13.60 -0.90
C PHE A 10 8.03 -12.18 -0.87
N VAL A 11 8.81 -11.21 -0.39
CA VAL A 11 8.38 -9.80 -0.26
C VAL A 11 7.92 -9.23 -1.58
N ARG A 12 8.72 -9.44 -2.63
CA ARG A 12 8.43 -8.96 -3.98
C ARG A 12 7.24 -9.71 -4.58
N ALA A 13 7.15 -11.03 -4.38
CA ALA A 13 6.04 -11.85 -4.86
C ALA A 13 4.70 -11.45 -4.23
N GLU A 14 4.67 -11.29 -2.90
CA GLU A 14 3.49 -10.88 -2.14
C GLU A 14 3.05 -9.46 -2.52
N THR A 15 4.00 -8.53 -2.61
CA THR A 15 3.71 -7.14 -2.99
C THR A 15 3.21 -7.03 -4.43
N ASN A 16 3.79 -7.79 -5.37
CA ASN A 16 3.31 -7.82 -6.75
C ASN A 16 1.88 -8.34 -6.84
N ARG A 17 1.53 -9.42 -6.14
CA ARG A 17 0.15 -9.94 -6.10
C ARG A 17 -0.81 -8.93 -5.46
N MET A 18 -0.38 -8.23 -4.41
CA MET A 18 -1.17 -7.17 -3.78
C MET A 18 -1.40 -5.98 -4.72
N PHE A 19 -0.37 -5.55 -5.45
CA PHE A 19 -0.48 -4.45 -6.41
C PHE A 19 -1.35 -4.85 -7.61
N ASP A 20 -1.18 -6.06 -8.14
CA ASP A 20 -2.03 -6.56 -9.23
C ASP A 20 -3.51 -6.62 -8.82
N PHE A 21 -3.79 -7.14 -7.62
CA PHE A 21 -5.13 -7.10 -7.05
C PHE A 21 -5.65 -5.66 -6.92
N GLY A 22 -4.89 -4.75 -6.30
CA GLY A 22 -5.29 -3.34 -6.15
C GLY A 22 -5.56 -2.64 -7.48
N GLN A 23 -4.67 -2.85 -8.47
CA GLN A 23 -4.83 -2.38 -9.85
C GLN A 23 -6.16 -2.87 -10.43
N SER A 24 -6.46 -4.18 -10.33
CA SER A 24 -7.69 -4.77 -10.84
C SER A 24 -8.95 -4.17 -10.19
N GLN A 25 -8.92 -3.93 -8.87
CA GLN A 25 -10.05 -3.36 -8.12
C GLN A 25 -10.30 -1.89 -8.48
N SER A 26 -9.23 -1.14 -8.79
CA SER A 26 -9.33 0.26 -9.23
C SER A 26 -9.71 0.43 -10.69
N GLY A 27 -9.83 -0.65 -11.47
CA GLY A 27 -10.11 -0.61 -12.90
C GLY A 27 -8.89 -0.37 -13.80
N GLY A 28 -7.67 -0.40 -13.25
CA GLY A 28 -6.43 -0.29 -14.01
C GLY A 28 -5.31 0.44 -13.28
N ILE A 29 -4.15 0.55 -13.93
CA ILE A 29 -3.00 1.30 -13.40
C ILE A 29 -3.32 2.79 -13.35
N ASN A 30 -2.74 3.49 -12.38
CA ASN A 30 -2.92 4.92 -12.12
C ASN A 30 -4.37 5.32 -11.75
N GLN A 31 -5.25 4.36 -11.51
CA GLN A 31 -6.63 4.62 -11.10
C GLN A 31 -6.78 4.55 -9.58
N TRP A 32 -7.71 5.34 -9.06
CA TRP A 32 -8.01 5.39 -7.64
C TRP A 32 -9.15 4.44 -7.28
N LEU A 33 -8.89 3.52 -6.36
CA LEU A 33 -9.90 2.88 -5.54
C LEU A 33 -10.20 3.76 -4.32
N ARG A 34 -11.47 4.14 -4.12
CA ARG A 34 -11.89 5.01 -3.02
C ARG A 34 -12.92 4.30 -2.16
N TYR A 35 -12.61 4.11 -0.88
CA TYR A 35 -13.57 3.64 0.11
C TYR A 35 -14.34 4.84 0.64
N ARG A 36 -15.63 4.91 0.29
CA ARG A 36 -16.51 6.07 0.52
C ARG A 36 -17.25 6.07 1.85
N VAL A 37 -17.21 4.94 2.55
CA VAL A 37 -17.86 4.76 3.84
C VAL A 37 -16.90 4.03 4.78
N PRO A 38 -17.00 4.27 6.11
CA PRO A 38 -16.26 3.50 7.08
C PRO A 38 -16.60 2.01 6.94
N THR A 39 -15.65 1.13 7.25
CA THR A 39 -15.94 -0.32 7.27
C THR A 39 -17.06 -0.63 8.28
N PRO A 40 -18.08 -1.43 7.90
CA PRO A 40 -19.20 -1.80 8.78
C PRO A 40 -18.76 -2.46 10.11
N PHE A 41 -19.61 -2.40 11.13
CA PHE A 41 -19.33 -2.94 12.47
C PHE A 41 -19.20 -4.48 12.49
N ASP A 42 -19.90 -5.15 11.59
CA ASP A 42 -20.22 -6.57 11.54
C ASP A 42 -19.30 -7.36 10.58
N GLU A 43 -18.43 -6.66 9.85
CA GLU A 43 -17.38 -7.21 8.99
C GLU A 43 -15.98 -6.83 9.47
N GLN A 44 -15.70 -7.01 10.77
CA GLN A 44 -14.37 -6.75 11.34
C GLN A 44 -13.55 -8.05 11.48
N PRO A 45 -12.77 -8.47 10.46
CA PRO A 45 -11.88 -9.62 10.57
C PRO A 45 -10.61 -9.35 11.42
N VAL A 46 -10.45 -8.14 11.98
CA VAL A 46 -9.22 -7.65 12.62
C VAL A 46 -9.56 -6.88 13.90
N ILE A 47 -9.06 -7.36 15.04
CA ILE A 47 -9.01 -6.58 16.29
C ILE A 47 -8.14 -5.33 16.05
N ARG A 48 -8.72 -4.13 16.18
CA ARG A 48 -8.17 -2.77 15.92
C ARG A 48 -8.15 -2.30 14.45
N GLN A 49 -9.28 -2.40 13.75
CA GLN A 49 -9.45 -1.69 12.49
C GLN A 49 -9.63 -0.19 12.74
N ASN A 50 -8.82 0.65 12.07
CA ASN A 50 -8.88 2.10 12.21
C ASN A 50 -10.11 2.64 11.48
N ARG A 51 -11.17 2.98 12.22
CA ARG A 51 -12.42 3.55 11.70
C ARG A 51 -12.43 5.06 11.63
N ASP A 52 -11.40 5.69 12.18
CA ASP A 52 -11.30 7.13 12.26
C ASP A 52 -10.81 7.71 10.94
N THR A 53 -10.58 6.89 9.90
CA THR A 53 -10.11 7.35 8.60
C THR A 53 -10.78 6.64 7.42
N LEU A 54 -11.12 7.39 6.37
CA LEU A 54 -11.42 6.81 5.05
C LEU A 54 -10.15 6.63 4.21
N TYR A 55 -10.14 5.57 3.41
CA TYR A 55 -8.97 5.14 2.63
C TYR A 55 -9.18 5.35 1.14
N SER A 56 -8.10 5.71 0.44
CA SER A 56 -8.02 5.60 -1.01
C SER A 56 -6.69 4.97 -1.40
N GLY A 57 -6.66 4.23 -2.51
CA GLY A 57 -5.48 3.52 -2.97
C GLY A 57 -5.34 3.59 -4.49
N ALA A 58 -4.12 3.74 -4.98
CA ALA A 58 -3.80 3.65 -6.40
C ALA A 58 -2.45 2.95 -6.58
N VAL A 59 -2.38 2.00 -7.52
CA VAL A 59 -1.10 1.47 -8.01
C VAL A 59 -0.67 2.33 -9.18
N VAL A 60 0.53 2.89 -9.11
CA VAL A 60 1.01 3.95 -10.01
C VAL A 60 2.26 3.49 -10.74
N ASP A 61 2.25 3.64 -12.06
CA ASP A 61 3.43 3.50 -12.92
C ASP A 61 4.24 4.80 -12.87
N VAL A 62 5.38 4.73 -12.17
CA VAL A 62 6.35 5.82 -12.03
C VAL A 62 7.60 5.60 -12.89
N SER A 63 7.60 4.62 -13.80
CA SER A 63 8.72 4.29 -14.69
C SER A 63 9.17 5.46 -15.57
N ARG A 64 8.24 6.38 -15.89
CA ARG A 64 8.51 7.64 -16.59
C ARG A 64 8.19 8.88 -15.75
N GLY A 65 8.05 8.69 -14.44
CA GLY A 65 7.65 9.71 -13.49
C GLY A 65 6.13 9.90 -13.41
N ALA A 66 5.67 10.33 -12.24
CA ALA A 66 4.31 10.74 -11.97
C ALA A 66 4.28 11.94 -11.02
N ARG A 67 3.14 12.64 -10.98
CA ARG A 67 2.86 13.68 -9.98
C ARG A 67 1.64 13.28 -9.15
N LEU A 68 1.80 13.32 -7.84
CA LEU A 68 0.72 13.19 -6.87
C LEU A 68 0.33 14.57 -6.35
N THR A 69 -0.95 14.92 -6.40
CA THR A 69 -1.47 16.13 -5.76
C THR A 69 -2.18 15.76 -4.47
N VAL A 70 -1.73 16.36 -3.37
CA VAL A 70 -2.42 16.37 -2.08
C VAL A 70 -3.19 17.69 -1.99
N PRO A 71 -4.53 17.67 -1.87
CA PRO A 71 -5.34 18.87 -1.84
C PRO A 71 -5.17 19.66 -0.54
N GLU A 72 -5.70 20.88 -0.52
CA GLU A 72 -5.90 21.64 0.72
C GLU A 72 -6.97 20.95 1.58
N HIS A 73 -6.68 20.78 2.87
CA HIS A 73 -7.52 20.02 3.81
C HIS A 73 -7.62 20.68 5.19
N GLY A 74 -7.11 21.91 5.35
CA GLY A 74 -7.14 22.66 6.60
C GLY A 74 -6.48 21.90 7.76
N ASP A 75 -7.09 21.94 8.93
CA ASP A 75 -6.59 21.25 10.13
C ASP A 75 -6.94 19.75 10.18
N ARG A 76 -7.71 19.25 9.20
CA ARG A 76 -8.08 17.83 9.16
C ARG A 76 -6.83 17.01 8.90
N TYR A 77 -6.66 15.90 9.62
CA TYR A 77 -5.57 14.98 9.31
C TYR A 77 -5.82 14.31 7.95
N ALA A 78 -4.85 14.43 7.05
CA ALA A 78 -4.72 13.60 5.87
C ALA A 78 -3.26 13.18 5.66
N SER A 79 -3.06 12.01 5.07
CA SER A 79 -1.75 11.57 4.63
C SER A 79 -1.79 10.75 3.35
N ALA A 80 -0.75 10.87 2.53
CA ALA A 80 -0.51 10.03 1.37
C ALA A 80 0.82 9.29 1.54
N MET A 81 0.75 7.97 1.75
CA MET A 81 1.90 7.09 1.92
C MET A 81 2.26 6.42 0.60
N VAL A 82 3.53 6.47 0.22
CA VAL A 82 4.06 5.83 -0.99
C VAL A 82 4.85 4.59 -0.60
N VAL A 83 4.44 3.42 -1.11
CA VAL A 83 5.07 2.12 -0.84
C VAL A 83 5.57 1.53 -2.15
N ASN A 84 6.82 1.07 -2.16
CA ASN A 84 7.43 0.48 -3.36
C ASN A 84 7.19 -1.04 -3.45
N GLN A 85 7.61 -1.66 -4.56
CA GLN A 85 7.43 -3.10 -4.77
C GLN A 85 8.26 -4.00 -3.83
N ASP A 86 9.25 -3.45 -3.13
CA ASP A 86 9.96 -4.14 -2.03
C ASP A 86 9.30 -3.92 -0.67
N HIS A 87 8.09 -3.37 -0.66
CA HIS A 87 7.26 -3.12 0.51
C HIS A 87 7.83 -2.10 1.50
N TYR A 88 8.76 -1.25 1.05
CA TYR A 88 9.30 -0.16 1.85
C TYR A 88 8.49 1.12 1.65
N ILE A 89 8.22 1.81 2.75
CA ILE A 89 7.66 3.16 2.72
C ILE A 89 8.74 4.12 2.21
N GLN A 90 8.46 4.77 1.08
CA GLN A 90 9.37 5.70 0.44
C GLN A 90 9.16 7.12 0.94
N HIS A 91 7.89 7.52 1.06
CA HIS A 91 7.45 8.85 1.45
C HIS A 91 6.12 8.78 2.20
N ILE A 92 5.89 9.77 3.08
CA ILE A 92 4.58 10.06 3.67
C ILE A 92 4.38 11.57 3.56
N PHE A 93 3.39 11.99 2.78
CA PHE A 93 3.04 13.40 2.62
C PHE A 93 1.87 13.74 3.52
N HIS A 94 1.99 14.82 4.29
CA HIS A 94 0.95 15.33 5.19
C HIS A 94 0.44 16.72 4.78
N THR A 95 1.29 17.48 4.09
CA THR A 95 1.00 18.85 3.67
C THR A 95 0.38 18.88 2.27
N PRO A 96 -0.48 19.87 1.98
CA PRO A 96 -0.94 20.11 0.61
C PRO A 96 0.23 20.36 -0.35
N GLY A 97 0.04 20.00 -1.61
CA GLY A 97 1.02 20.28 -2.66
C GLY A 97 1.07 19.22 -3.75
N THR A 98 1.91 19.47 -4.75
CA THR A 98 2.20 18.53 -5.83
C THR A 98 3.58 17.94 -5.63
N TYR A 99 3.66 16.61 -5.59
CA TYR A 99 4.87 15.85 -5.34
C TYR A 99 5.24 15.03 -6.57
N GLU A 100 6.49 15.13 -7.00
CA GLU A 100 7.05 14.25 -8.02
C GLU A 100 7.37 12.89 -7.43
N LEU A 101 6.99 11.84 -8.16
CA LEU A 101 7.30 10.45 -7.88
C LEU A 101 8.10 9.91 -9.06
N THR A 102 9.36 9.57 -8.84
CA THR A 102 10.23 8.97 -9.85
C THR A 102 10.63 7.55 -9.42
N ALA A 103 10.86 6.67 -10.40
CA ALA A 103 11.31 5.30 -10.13
C ALA A 103 12.57 5.27 -9.23
N ASP A 104 13.51 6.20 -9.42
CA ASP A 104 14.72 6.30 -8.61
C ASP A 104 14.44 6.70 -7.14
N GLN A 105 13.58 7.71 -6.92
CA GLN A 105 13.21 8.14 -5.55
C GLN A 105 12.42 7.06 -4.80
N CYS A 106 11.58 6.33 -5.54
CA CYS A 106 10.72 5.28 -5.03
C CYS A 106 11.39 3.90 -4.96
N GLY A 107 12.50 3.68 -5.67
CA GLY A 107 13.20 2.40 -5.73
C GLY A 107 12.47 1.29 -6.50
N SER A 108 11.43 1.61 -7.28
CA SER A 108 10.77 0.71 -8.22
C SER A 108 9.91 1.46 -9.24
N ASP A 109 9.65 0.83 -10.37
CA ASP A 109 8.81 1.38 -11.45
C ASP A 109 7.33 1.49 -11.07
N TYR A 110 6.89 0.70 -10.09
CA TYR A 110 5.52 0.72 -9.60
C TYR A 110 5.48 1.03 -8.11
N VAL A 111 4.51 1.83 -7.68
CA VAL A 111 4.29 2.14 -6.28
C VAL A 111 2.81 2.07 -5.93
N LEU A 112 2.50 1.77 -4.68
CA LEU A 112 1.18 2.00 -4.10
C LEU A 112 1.17 3.37 -3.44
N VAL A 113 0.22 4.22 -3.84
CA VAL A 113 -0.13 5.43 -3.10
C VAL A 113 -1.36 5.10 -2.26
N ALA A 114 -1.21 5.13 -0.94
CA ALA A 114 -2.28 4.89 0.03
C ALA A 114 -2.60 6.18 0.79
N VAL A 115 -3.81 6.70 0.59
CA VAL A 115 -4.31 7.91 1.25
C VAL A 115 -5.18 7.53 2.44
N ARG A 116 -5.04 8.28 3.54
CA ARG A 116 -5.91 8.21 4.72
C ARG A 116 -6.34 9.61 5.10
N ILE A 117 -7.63 9.81 5.34
CA ILE A 117 -8.20 11.09 5.77
C ILE A 117 -9.05 10.85 7.00
N LEU A 118 -8.86 11.64 8.06
CA LEU A 118 -9.64 11.55 9.29
C LEU A 118 -11.12 11.84 9.01
N VAL A 119 -12.01 11.03 9.57
CA VAL A 119 -13.46 11.12 9.43
C VAL A 119 -14.14 10.87 10.78
N ASP A 120 -15.23 11.55 11.05
CA ASP A 120 -16.22 11.11 12.04
C ASP A 120 -17.11 10.05 11.39
N PRO A 121 -16.99 8.77 11.77
CA PRO A 121 -17.76 7.69 11.13
C PRO A 121 -19.24 7.68 11.52
N THR A 122 -19.69 8.61 12.38
CA THR A 122 -21.08 8.74 12.84
C THR A 122 -21.80 9.96 12.27
N ASP A 123 -21.09 10.83 11.55
CA ASP A 123 -21.66 12.01 10.88
C ASP A 123 -21.62 11.84 9.37
N ASP A 124 -22.78 11.60 8.76
CA ASP A 124 -22.93 11.47 7.30
C ASP A 124 -22.50 12.73 6.54
N THR A 125 -22.60 13.91 7.17
CA THR A 125 -22.12 15.18 6.59
C THR A 125 -20.60 15.19 6.52
N ASP A 126 -19.95 14.71 7.58
CA ASP A 126 -18.49 14.60 7.63
C ASP A 126 -17.97 13.57 6.62
N ILE A 127 -18.64 12.43 6.51
CA ILE A 127 -18.34 11.40 5.50
C ILE A 127 -18.43 12.00 4.08
N ALA A 128 -19.48 12.77 3.78
CA ALA A 128 -19.64 13.44 2.48
C ALA A 128 -18.52 14.47 2.23
N ALA A 129 -18.11 15.21 3.26
CA ALA A 129 -16.99 16.16 3.17
C ALA A 129 -15.66 15.44 2.87
N VAL A 130 -15.38 14.33 3.54
CA VAL A 130 -14.18 13.51 3.28
C VAL A 130 -14.23 12.88 1.89
N ASN A 131 -15.39 12.43 1.42
CA ASN A 131 -15.54 11.92 0.05
C ASN A 131 -15.20 13.00 -1.00
N THR A 132 -15.63 14.24 -0.75
CA THR A 132 -15.28 15.39 -1.60
C THR A 132 -13.77 15.69 -1.56
N LEU A 133 -13.10 15.51 -0.41
CA LEU A 133 -11.64 15.64 -0.32
C LEU A 133 -10.91 14.51 -1.05
N GLN A 134 -11.37 13.26 -0.96
CA GLN A 134 -10.79 12.12 -1.68
C GLN A 134 -10.79 12.33 -3.20
N ASP A 135 -11.77 13.05 -3.73
CA ASP A 135 -11.88 13.34 -5.17
C ASP A 135 -10.84 14.35 -5.66
N GLN A 136 -10.30 15.15 -4.75
CA GLN A 136 -9.31 16.16 -5.07
C GLN A 136 -7.87 15.63 -5.05
N PHE A 137 -7.64 14.42 -4.52
CA PHE A 137 -6.37 13.72 -4.72
C PHE A 137 -6.24 13.28 -6.18
N THR A 138 -5.21 13.76 -6.87
CA THR A 138 -4.98 13.45 -8.29
C THR A 138 -3.62 12.81 -8.51
N ILE A 139 -3.55 11.94 -9.52
CA ILE A 139 -2.31 11.35 -10.02
C ILE A 139 -2.22 11.66 -11.52
N HIS A 140 -1.10 12.21 -11.93
CA HIS A 140 -0.74 12.40 -13.34
C HIS A 140 0.56 11.66 -13.62
N ALA A 141 0.45 10.46 -14.18
CA ALA A 141 1.60 9.65 -14.59
C ALA A 141 1.95 9.88 -16.06
N ALA A 142 3.25 9.89 -16.38
CA ALA A 142 3.74 10.01 -17.76
C ALA A 142 3.76 8.67 -18.52
N SER A 143 3.43 7.58 -17.82
CA SER A 143 3.26 6.24 -18.37
C SER A 143 2.06 5.56 -17.72
N SER A 144 1.49 4.58 -18.41
CA SER A 144 0.34 3.81 -17.97
C SER A 144 0.48 2.34 -18.35
N THR A 145 1.71 1.81 -18.28
CA THR A 145 1.96 0.39 -18.50
C THR A 145 1.36 -0.38 -17.33
N PRO A 146 0.44 -1.34 -17.59
CA PRO A 146 -0.10 -2.15 -16.51
C PRO A 146 1.00 -2.94 -15.82
N LEU A 147 0.93 -3.05 -14.49
CA LEU A 147 1.80 -3.95 -13.75
C LEU A 147 1.52 -5.38 -14.23
N THR A 148 2.60 -6.08 -14.55
CA THR A 148 2.60 -7.53 -14.71
C THR A 148 3.65 -8.11 -13.77
N HIS A 149 3.47 -9.36 -13.36
CA HIS A 149 4.44 -10.07 -12.54
C HIS A 149 4.62 -11.50 -13.03
N PRO A 150 5.75 -12.16 -12.69
CA PRO A 150 5.94 -13.57 -12.98
C PRO A 150 4.79 -14.42 -12.45
N ASP A 151 4.51 -15.53 -13.14
CA ASP A 151 3.63 -16.56 -12.61
C ASP A 151 4.30 -17.21 -11.39
N TYR A 152 3.90 -16.83 -10.18
CA TYR A 152 4.47 -17.37 -8.94
C TYR A 152 3.82 -18.69 -8.58
N ASP A 153 4.63 -19.69 -8.24
CA ASP A 153 4.13 -20.97 -7.78
C ASP A 153 3.37 -20.81 -6.46
N THR A 154 2.06 -21.08 -6.50
CA THR A 154 1.17 -20.82 -5.36
C THR A 154 1.46 -21.75 -4.18
N ALA A 155 1.88 -22.99 -4.43
CA ALA A 155 2.20 -23.94 -3.37
C ALA A 155 3.41 -23.46 -2.54
N SER A 156 4.53 -23.14 -3.19
CA SER A 156 5.73 -22.62 -2.51
C SER A 156 5.50 -21.24 -1.88
N PHE A 157 4.67 -20.40 -2.50
CA PHE A 157 4.23 -19.13 -1.91
C PHE A 157 3.51 -19.34 -0.58
N ASP A 158 2.48 -20.18 -0.57
CA ASP A 158 1.66 -20.45 0.62
C ASP A 158 2.48 -21.13 1.72
N THR A 159 3.33 -22.09 1.35
CA THR A 159 4.27 -22.71 2.29
C THR A 159 5.18 -21.66 2.93
N THR A 160 5.80 -20.80 2.13
CA THR A 160 6.69 -19.73 2.63
C THR A 160 5.93 -18.76 3.54
N ARG A 161 4.74 -18.31 3.12
CA ARG A 161 3.87 -17.42 3.90
C ARG A 161 3.54 -18.00 5.27
N ASN A 162 3.14 -19.27 5.32
CA ASN A 162 2.78 -19.97 6.55
C ASN A 162 3.97 -20.08 7.52
N HIS A 163 5.18 -20.36 7.00
CA HIS A 163 6.38 -20.39 7.83
C HIS A 163 6.76 -19.00 8.37
N LEU A 164 6.68 -17.96 7.54
CA LEU A 164 6.92 -16.58 7.99
C LEU A 164 5.91 -16.14 9.04
N LEU A 165 4.63 -16.49 8.86
CA LEU A 165 3.58 -16.26 9.86
C LEU A 165 3.88 -16.99 11.17
N ALA A 166 4.32 -18.24 11.12
CA ALA A 166 4.68 -19.01 12.32
C ALA A 166 5.85 -18.35 13.08
N LEU A 167 6.92 -17.95 12.36
CA LEU A 167 8.06 -17.23 12.95
C LEU A 167 7.65 -15.87 13.55
N SER A 168 6.71 -15.17 12.92
CA SER A 168 6.27 -13.84 13.37
C SER A 168 5.62 -13.85 14.76
N ARG A 169 5.08 -14.99 15.22
CA ARG A 169 4.48 -15.13 16.56
C ARG A 169 5.48 -14.98 17.69
N GLY A 170 6.77 -15.21 17.41
CA GLY A 170 7.85 -15.07 18.39
C GLY A 170 8.38 -13.64 18.52
N LEU A 171 7.78 -12.66 17.83
CA LEU A 171 8.25 -11.28 17.86
C LEU A 171 7.57 -10.47 18.94
N PRO A 172 8.34 -9.64 19.68
CA PRO A 172 7.76 -8.77 20.70
C PRO A 172 6.92 -7.63 20.08
N ASP A 173 7.33 -7.15 18.90
CA ASP A 173 6.63 -6.14 18.12
C ASP A 173 7.17 -6.11 16.67
N TYR A 174 6.64 -5.18 15.86
CA TYR A 174 7.02 -4.96 14.45
C TYR A 174 7.74 -3.63 14.22
N ARG A 175 8.34 -3.04 15.27
CA ARG A 175 9.13 -1.81 15.12
C ARG A 175 10.25 -2.06 14.11
N ASN A 176 10.44 -1.13 13.17
CA ASN A 176 11.40 -1.21 12.05
C ASN A 176 11.08 -2.21 10.93
N ALA A 177 9.91 -2.88 10.91
CA ALA A 177 9.59 -3.88 9.88
C ALA A 177 9.40 -3.31 8.46
N PHE A 178 9.14 -2.01 8.35
CA PHE A 178 8.75 -1.31 7.10
C PHE A 178 9.74 -0.21 6.69
N GLU A 179 10.82 -0.03 7.45
CA GLU A 179 11.84 1.00 7.20
C GLU A 179 12.83 0.54 6.12
N ARG A 180 13.35 1.49 5.33
CA ARG A 180 14.39 1.20 4.33
C ARG A 180 15.63 0.57 5.01
N PRO A 181 16.33 -0.38 4.36
CA PRO A 181 17.57 -0.92 4.93
C PRO A 181 18.64 0.16 5.04
N VAL A 182 19.24 0.32 6.22
CA VAL A 182 20.51 1.06 6.36
C VAL A 182 21.61 0.18 5.73
N ARG A 183 22.45 0.76 4.87
CA ARG A 183 23.45 0.05 4.01
C ARG A 183 24.38 -0.98 4.71
N ALA A 184 24.40 -1.06 6.04
CA ALA A 184 25.32 -1.90 6.81
C ALA A 184 24.77 -3.25 7.31
N ASP A 185 23.51 -3.62 7.02
CA ASP A 185 22.91 -4.79 7.67
C ASP A 185 22.19 -5.74 6.70
N ARG A 186 22.95 -6.29 5.75
CA ARG A 186 22.48 -7.38 4.88
C ARG A 186 22.38 -8.74 5.59
N GLN A 187 22.87 -8.86 6.83
CA GLN A 187 23.00 -10.15 7.53
C GLN A 187 22.23 -10.26 8.86
N ARG A 188 21.60 -9.20 9.40
CA ARG A 188 20.74 -9.31 10.60
C ARG A 188 19.28 -8.92 10.40
N ARG A 189 18.84 -8.70 9.17
CA ARG A 189 17.43 -8.38 8.89
C ARG A 189 16.85 -9.43 7.97
N PRO A 190 15.98 -10.35 8.44
CA PRO A 190 15.11 -11.04 7.51
C PRO A 190 14.38 -9.94 6.73
N GLY A 191 14.52 -9.97 5.41
CA GLY A 191 14.02 -8.93 4.49
C GLY A 191 12.60 -8.51 4.86
N GLY A 192 12.31 -7.21 4.67
CA GLY A 192 11.09 -6.51 5.07
C GLY A 192 9.94 -7.46 5.38
N ARG A 193 9.64 -7.63 6.67
CA ARG A 193 8.55 -8.50 7.10
C ARG A 193 7.24 -7.92 6.62
N VAL A 194 6.83 -8.32 5.42
CA VAL A 194 5.47 -8.19 4.93
C VAL A 194 4.62 -9.14 5.77
N LEU A 195 4.27 -8.71 6.98
CA LEU A 195 3.06 -9.19 7.63
C LEU A 195 1.97 -8.18 7.33
N VAL A 196 1.55 -8.19 6.06
CA VAL A 196 0.31 -7.53 5.67
C VAL A 196 -0.82 -8.29 6.35
N ARG A 197 -1.37 -7.71 7.42
CA ARG A 197 -2.77 -7.98 7.80
C ARG A 197 -3.66 -7.34 6.72
N HIS A 198 -3.64 -7.88 5.49
CA HIS A 198 -4.75 -7.73 4.55
C HIS A 198 -5.39 -9.09 4.39
N ARG A 199 -6.52 -9.25 5.08
CA ARG A 199 -7.56 -10.17 4.63
C ARG A 199 -8.32 -9.47 3.49
N LEU A 200 -7.68 -9.38 2.33
CA LEU A 200 -8.41 -9.22 1.06
C LEU A 200 -8.68 -10.64 0.54
N GLN A 201 -9.53 -11.35 1.28
CA GLN A 201 -10.18 -12.58 0.85
C GLN A 201 -11.52 -12.68 1.59
N ARG A 202 -12.55 -12.09 0.98
CA ARG A 202 -13.62 -12.89 0.39
C ARG A 202 -13.84 -12.41 -1.04
#